data_AF-A0A9D2R6I7-F1
#
_entry.id   AF-A0A9D2R6I7-F1
#
_cell.length_a   1.000
_cell.length_b   1.000
_cell.length_c   1.000
_cell.angle_alpha   90.00
_cell.angle_beta   90.00
_cell.angle_gamma   90.00
#
_symmetry.space_group_name_H-M   'P 1'
#
loop_
_entity.id
_entity.type
_entity.pdbx_description
1 polymer ?
#
loop_
_entity_poly.entity_id
_entity_poly.type
_entity_poly.pdbx_seq_one_letter_code
_entity_poly.pdbx_strand_id
1 'polypeptide(L)'
;MKKKLLILALASVFCMSGCGEKDKPAASITDEVDQYAEQIQESGQEGLIAPSEAVKNLLIKTWKVDGEDDVYTMKQDGTGTKNEESFTFECGFDEDNNITLEITLDGTGEKELYALSSDETGYGLDLAALDNGKDLRLVPADLEFLGMGDERAAGIVGEWKDQSGNRYVFGKDNCVTIKGSDQDTEGTYSAVQDADGTLLLKLMVPGGSLEFEYKLNEDNTQIELCSPGTDMVHVWTKG
;
A
#
# COMPACT_ATOMS: atom_id res chain seq x y z
N MET A 1 26.16 11.09 2.36
CA MET A 1 24.74 11.43 2.63
C MET A 1 24.16 10.27 3.43
N LYS A 2 23.82 10.49 4.71
CA LYS A 2 23.23 9.43 5.53
C LYS A 2 21.82 9.16 5.00
N LYS A 3 21.56 7.95 4.49
CA LYS A 3 20.20 7.53 4.13
C LYS A 3 19.37 7.52 5.42
N LYS A 4 18.35 8.37 5.51
CA LYS A 4 17.37 8.30 6.62
C LYS A 4 16.68 6.94 6.51
N LEU A 5 16.70 6.15 7.58
CA LEU A 5 16.03 4.85 7.61
C LEU A 5 14.55 5.10 7.90
N LEU A 6 13.68 4.77 6.95
CA LEU A 6 12.24 4.71 7.17
C LEU A 6 11.93 3.39 7.87
N ILE A 7 11.84 3.38 9.20
CA ILE A 7 11.34 2.22 9.95
C ILE A 7 9.88 2.51 10.29
N LEU A 8 8.99 2.05 9.41
CA LEU A 8 7.55 2.09 9.64
C LEU A 8 7.16 0.84 10.44
N ALA A 9 7.20 0.93 11.77
CA ALA A 9 6.58 -0.07 12.63
C ALA A 9 5.13 0.36 12.88
N LEU A 10 4.20 -0.03 11.99
CA LEU A 10 2.78 0.03 12.32
C LEU A 10 2.52 -1.02 13.40
N ALA A 11 2.53 -0.60 14.66
CA ALA A 11 2.03 -1.41 15.75
C ALA A 11 0.51 -1.53 15.56
N SER A 12 0.08 -2.59 14.88
CA SER A 12 -1.31 -3.04 14.80
C SER A 12 -1.84 -3.30 16.20
N VAL A 13 -2.54 -2.33 16.78
CA VAL A 13 -3.04 -2.44 18.15
C VAL A 13 -4.46 -1.87 18.25
N PHE A 14 -5.40 -2.82 18.36
CA PHE A 14 -6.81 -2.77 18.76
C PHE A 14 -7.89 -2.45 17.72
N CYS A 15 -8.44 -3.54 17.16
CA CYS A 15 -9.87 -3.61 16.89
C CYS A 15 -10.64 -3.35 18.20
N MET A 16 -11.33 -2.22 18.32
CA MET A 16 -12.56 -2.15 19.08
C MET A 16 -13.60 -1.35 18.31
N SER A 17 -14.65 -2.07 17.92
CA SER A 17 -15.91 -1.55 17.42
C SER A 17 -16.47 -0.46 18.33
N GLY A 18 -16.49 0.78 17.85
CA GLY A 18 -17.24 1.89 18.43
C GLY A 18 -18.33 2.33 17.44
N CYS A 19 -19.58 1.94 17.70
CA CYS A 19 -20.72 2.59 17.07
C CYS A 19 -20.80 4.04 17.59
N GLY A 20 -20.27 5.00 16.83
CA GLY A 20 -20.34 6.45 17.08
C GLY A 20 -21.17 7.18 16.02
N GLU A 21 -21.88 8.23 16.43
CA GLU A 21 -22.76 9.06 15.59
C GLU A 21 -22.02 9.69 14.39
N LYS A 22 -22.60 9.56 13.20
CA LYS A 22 -22.05 10.00 11.89
C LYS A 22 -22.02 11.52 11.65
N ASP A 23 -22.22 12.37 12.67
CA ASP A 23 -22.53 13.79 12.46
C ASP A 23 -21.47 14.78 12.98
N LYS A 24 -20.25 14.33 13.30
CA LYS A 24 -19.11 15.23 13.56
C LYS A 24 -17.85 14.73 12.86
N PRO A 25 -17.10 15.59 12.15
CA PRO A 25 -15.75 15.26 11.71
C PRO A 25 -14.91 14.87 12.93
N ALA A 26 -14.18 13.76 12.84
CA ALA A 26 -13.30 13.31 13.90
C ALA A 26 -12.25 14.39 14.21
N ALA A 27 -11.94 14.59 15.50
CA ALA A 27 -10.94 15.57 15.89
C ALA A 27 -9.53 15.03 15.61
N SER A 28 -8.65 15.87 15.05
CA SER A 28 -7.25 15.50 14.80
C SER A 28 -6.45 15.49 16.11
N ILE A 29 -5.68 14.41 16.33
CA ILE A 29 -4.71 14.25 17.43
C ILE A 29 -3.26 14.26 16.92
N THR A 30 -3.04 14.77 15.70
CA THR A 30 -1.75 14.70 14.99
C THR A 30 -0.60 15.29 15.82
N ASP A 31 -0.82 16.42 16.49
CA ASP A 31 0.19 17.03 17.37
C ASP A 31 0.62 16.10 18.50
N GLU A 32 -0.31 15.33 19.09
CA GLU A 32 0.00 14.38 20.16
C GLU A 32 0.80 13.18 19.63
N VAL A 33 0.42 12.67 18.45
CA VAL A 33 1.10 11.54 17.80
C VAL A 33 2.50 11.93 17.34
N ASP A 34 2.67 13.11 16.76
CA ASP A 34 3.95 13.59 16.25
C ASP A 34 4.91 13.99 17.39
N GLN A 35 4.40 14.51 18.51
CA GLN A 35 5.20 14.79 19.71
C GLN A 35 5.93 13.55 20.24
N TYR A 36 5.38 12.34 20.07
CA TYR A 36 6.10 11.12 20.44
C TYR A 36 7.41 10.96 19.64
N ALA A 37 7.40 11.29 18.35
CA ALA A 37 8.61 11.24 17.54
C ALA A 37 9.62 12.32 17.93
N GLU A 38 9.14 13.53 18.27
CA GLU A 38 9.99 14.63 18.75
C GLU A 38 10.69 14.27 20.07
N GLN A 39 9.96 13.70 21.03
CA GLN A 39 10.54 13.26 22.31
C GLN A 39 11.63 12.19 22.13
N ILE A 40 11.47 11.28 21.16
CA ILE A 40 12.49 10.26 20.86
C ILE A 40 13.70 10.90 20.16
N GLN A 41 13.50 11.87 19.27
CA GLN A 41 14.62 12.64 18.69
C GLN A 41 15.41 13.39 19.78
N GLU A 42 14.72 14.05 20.72
CA GLU A 42 15.34 14.75 21.85
C GLU A 42 16.14 13.81 22.75
N SER A 43 15.76 12.52 22.82
CA SER A 43 16.50 11.49 23.55
C SER A 43 17.82 11.04 22.88
N GLY A 44 18.17 11.62 21.72
CA GLY A 44 19.45 11.42 21.04
C GLY A 44 19.43 10.46 19.86
N GLN A 45 18.25 9.96 19.45
CA GLN A 45 18.07 9.22 18.20
C GLN A 45 17.83 10.18 17.03
N GLU A 46 18.90 10.61 16.37
CA GLU A 46 18.81 11.40 15.14
C GLU A 46 18.20 10.59 13.99
N GLY A 47 17.33 11.23 13.19
CA GLY A 47 16.89 10.71 11.89
C GLY A 47 15.49 10.08 11.85
N LEU A 48 14.75 10.11 12.96
CA LEU A 48 13.32 9.83 12.94
C LEU A 48 12.58 10.96 12.22
N ILE A 49 11.47 10.65 11.56
CA ILE A 49 10.54 11.64 11.01
C ILE A 49 9.21 11.51 11.74
N ALA A 50 8.40 12.57 11.74
CA ALA A 50 7.07 12.51 12.30
C ALA A 50 6.24 11.42 11.58
N PRO A 51 5.39 10.66 12.29
CA PRO A 51 4.46 9.71 11.68
C PRO A 51 3.63 10.33 10.56
N SER A 52 3.12 11.54 10.74
CA SER A 52 2.41 12.30 9.69
C SER A 52 3.28 12.54 8.46
N GLU A 53 4.55 12.91 8.65
CA GLU A 53 5.52 13.12 7.57
C GLU A 53 5.85 11.80 6.84
N ALA A 54 5.90 10.67 7.54
CA ALA A 54 6.11 9.36 6.95
C ALA A 54 4.94 8.97 6.02
N VAL A 55 3.70 9.21 6.45
CA VAL A 55 2.49 8.99 5.64
C VAL A 55 2.49 9.92 4.43
N LYS A 56 2.77 11.22 4.63
CA LYS A 56 2.89 12.17 3.52
C LYS A 56 3.90 11.69 2.48
N ASN A 57 5.06 11.21 2.91
CA ASN A 57 6.09 10.73 1.99
C ASN A 57 5.65 9.50 1.17
N LEU A 58 4.77 8.65 1.70
CA LEU A 58 4.18 7.53 0.95
C LEU A 58 3.30 8.03 -0.20
N LEU A 59 2.58 9.13 0.05
CA LEU A 59 1.63 9.71 -0.89
C LEU A 59 2.29 10.50 -2.03
N ILE A 60 3.56 10.93 -1.89
CA ILE A 60 4.27 11.71 -2.93
C ILE A 60 4.52 10.86 -4.18
N LYS A 61 3.56 10.87 -5.11
CA LYS A 61 3.64 10.32 -6.47
C LYS A 61 2.36 10.70 -7.24
N THR A 62 2.19 10.10 -8.41
CA THR A 62 0.93 10.17 -9.17
C THR A 62 0.09 8.93 -8.87
N TRP A 63 -1.17 9.14 -8.55
CA TRP A 63 -2.18 8.13 -8.25
C TRP A 63 -3.33 8.25 -9.25
N LYS A 64 -3.93 7.13 -9.60
CA LYS A 64 -5.21 7.05 -10.31
C LYS A 64 -6.28 6.58 -9.33
N VAL A 65 -7.49 7.07 -9.48
CA VAL A 65 -8.65 6.50 -8.78
C VAL A 65 -9.08 5.24 -9.52
N ASP A 66 -9.11 4.11 -8.81
CA ASP A 66 -9.53 2.83 -9.39
C ASP A 66 -10.99 2.91 -9.88
N GLY A 67 -11.23 2.51 -11.13
CA GLY A 67 -12.54 2.58 -11.78
C GLY A 67 -13.01 3.97 -12.22
N GLU A 68 -12.18 5.01 -12.12
CA GLU A 68 -12.49 6.38 -12.53
C GLU A 68 -11.38 6.99 -13.39
N ASP A 69 -11.68 8.13 -14.02
CA ASP A 69 -10.71 8.88 -14.84
C ASP A 69 -9.87 9.87 -14.02
N ASP A 70 -10.14 9.97 -12.71
CA ASP A 70 -9.51 10.94 -11.81
C ASP A 70 -8.03 10.58 -11.53
N VAL A 71 -7.15 11.58 -11.66
CA VAL A 71 -5.72 11.47 -11.41
C VAL A 71 -5.27 12.49 -10.37
N TYR A 72 -4.63 12.01 -9.31
CA TYR A 72 -4.06 12.82 -8.25
C TYR A 72 -2.53 12.83 -8.39
N THR A 73 -1.91 14.01 -8.41
CA THR A 73 -0.45 14.15 -8.29
C THR A 73 -0.13 14.85 -7.00
N MET A 74 0.56 14.19 -6.07
CA MET A 74 0.92 14.75 -4.76
C MET A 74 2.42 15.05 -4.71
N LYS A 75 2.78 16.21 -4.13
CA LYS A 75 4.15 16.72 -4.07
C LYS A 75 4.64 16.84 -2.64
N GLN A 76 5.96 16.92 -2.51
CA GLN A 76 6.65 16.93 -1.21
C GLN A 76 6.31 18.14 -0.33
N ASP A 77 5.96 19.27 -0.95
CA ASP A 77 5.62 20.51 -0.27
C ASP A 77 4.19 20.55 0.28
N GLY A 78 3.43 19.46 0.17
CA GLY A 78 2.03 19.39 0.60
C GLY A 78 1.05 19.94 -0.43
N THR A 79 1.50 20.24 -1.65
CA THR A 79 0.60 20.62 -2.76
C THR A 79 0.35 19.44 -3.69
N GLY A 80 -0.73 19.51 -4.46
CA GLY A 80 -1.05 18.51 -5.46
C GLY A 80 -2.00 19.02 -6.53
N THR A 81 -2.35 18.14 -7.46
CA THR A 81 -3.36 18.40 -8.48
C THR A 81 -4.30 17.22 -8.64
N LYS A 82 -5.61 17.46 -8.72
CA LYS A 82 -6.65 16.51 -9.14
C LYS A 82 -7.10 16.93 -10.53
N ASN A 83 -6.82 16.13 -11.57
CA ASN A 83 -7.14 16.47 -12.96
C ASN A 83 -6.73 17.90 -13.36
N GLU A 84 -5.49 18.29 -13.05
CA GLU A 84 -4.93 19.65 -13.27
C GLU A 84 -5.43 20.75 -12.32
N GLU A 85 -6.49 20.54 -11.55
CA GLU A 85 -6.94 21.48 -10.52
C GLU A 85 -6.08 21.37 -9.26
N SER A 86 -5.61 22.50 -8.74
CA SER A 86 -4.67 22.52 -7.60
C SER A 86 -5.38 22.30 -6.26
N PHE A 87 -4.68 21.61 -5.37
CA PHE A 87 -5.10 21.40 -3.98
C PHE A 87 -3.89 21.42 -3.04
N THR A 88 -4.14 21.61 -1.76
CA THR A 88 -3.19 21.28 -0.67
C THR A 88 -3.65 20.05 0.08
N PHE A 89 -2.72 19.30 0.65
CA PHE A 89 -3.06 18.13 1.45
C PHE A 89 -2.20 18.02 2.71
N GLU A 90 -2.80 17.47 3.75
CA GLU A 90 -2.16 17.21 5.03
C GLU A 90 -2.48 15.78 5.49
N CYS A 91 -1.51 15.15 6.16
CA CYS A 91 -1.69 13.83 6.75
C CYS A 91 -1.68 13.94 8.26
N GLY A 92 -2.48 13.12 8.92
CA GLY A 92 -2.63 13.20 10.36
C GLY A 92 -3.17 11.92 10.98
N PHE A 93 -3.70 12.09 12.18
CA PHE A 93 -4.36 11.03 12.94
C PHE A 93 -5.63 11.57 13.59
N ASP A 94 -6.68 10.79 13.60
CA ASP A 94 -7.91 11.11 14.33
C ASP A 94 -7.96 10.47 15.73
N GLU A 95 -9.00 10.79 16.49
CA GLU A 95 -9.21 10.27 17.85
C GLU A 95 -9.34 8.73 17.95
N ASP A 96 -9.68 8.08 16.84
CA ASP A 96 -9.73 6.62 16.71
C ASP A 96 -8.37 6.02 16.28
N ASN A 97 -7.34 6.87 16.13
CA ASN A 97 -6.00 6.56 15.64
C ASN A 97 -5.97 6.09 14.17
N ASN A 98 -6.98 6.41 13.38
CA ASN A 98 -6.89 6.23 11.94
C ASN A 98 -5.86 7.20 11.38
N ILE A 99 -5.08 6.74 10.42
CA ILE A 99 -4.25 7.63 9.61
C ILE A 99 -5.21 8.44 8.73
N THR A 100 -5.10 9.76 8.75
CA THR A 100 -5.98 10.64 7.97
C THR A 100 -5.26 11.35 6.84
N LEU A 101 -6.01 11.68 5.79
CA LEU A 101 -5.63 12.57 4.71
C LEU A 101 -6.72 13.62 4.56
N GLU A 102 -6.37 14.88 4.74
CA GLU A 102 -7.24 16.01 4.38
C GLU A 102 -6.75 16.59 3.05
N ILE A 103 -7.65 16.74 2.08
CA ILE A 103 -7.40 17.44 0.82
C ILE A 103 -8.25 18.71 0.81
N THR A 104 -7.62 19.86 0.58
CA THR A 104 -8.29 21.16 0.44
C THR A 104 -8.16 21.64 -1.00
N LEU A 105 -9.28 21.75 -1.72
CA LEU A 105 -9.31 22.22 -3.10
C LEU A 105 -9.13 23.75 -3.15
N ASP A 106 -8.12 24.24 -3.86
CA ASP A 106 -7.73 25.67 -3.82
C ASP A 106 -8.83 26.61 -4.36
N GLY A 107 -9.64 26.12 -5.32
CA GLY A 107 -10.67 26.92 -5.97
C GLY A 107 -11.93 27.14 -5.15
N THR A 108 -12.27 26.19 -4.27
CA THR A 108 -13.52 26.18 -3.50
C THR A 108 -13.30 26.34 -2.00
N GLY A 109 -12.10 26.01 -1.49
CA GLY A 109 -11.85 25.84 -0.07
C GLY A 109 -12.59 24.65 0.54
N GLU A 110 -13.17 23.80 -0.30
CA GLU A 110 -13.81 22.55 0.12
C GLU A 110 -12.75 21.58 0.61
N LYS A 111 -13.09 20.88 1.70
CA LYS A 111 -12.23 19.91 2.35
C LYS A 111 -12.83 18.53 2.18
N GLU A 112 -12.00 17.60 1.75
CA GLU A 112 -12.29 16.16 1.71
C GLU A 112 -11.42 15.48 2.76
N LEU A 113 -12.03 14.74 3.70
CA LEU A 113 -11.33 14.06 4.78
C LEU A 113 -11.48 12.54 4.67
N TYR A 114 -10.35 11.83 4.67
CA TYR A 114 -10.29 10.39 4.50
C TYR A 114 -9.52 9.69 5.62
N ALA A 115 -9.95 8.49 6.00
CA ALA A 115 -9.14 7.51 6.73
C ALA A 115 -8.42 6.60 5.71
N LEU A 116 -7.13 6.38 5.91
CA LEU A 116 -6.26 5.62 5.01
C LEU A 116 -6.03 4.21 5.54
N SER A 117 -6.12 3.24 4.63
CA SER A 117 -5.62 1.88 4.83
C SER A 117 -4.91 1.37 3.59
N SER A 118 -4.01 0.41 3.77
CA SER A 118 -3.46 -0.35 2.65
C SER A 118 -4.56 -1.18 1.99
N ASP A 119 -4.58 -1.22 0.67
CA ASP A 119 -5.50 -2.08 -0.06
C ASP A 119 -5.05 -3.56 -0.07
N GLU A 120 -5.88 -4.42 -0.65
CA GLU A 120 -5.58 -5.84 -0.81
C GLU A 120 -4.50 -6.15 -1.86
N THR A 121 -4.08 -5.18 -2.67
CA THR A 121 -3.02 -5.39 -3.68
C THR A 121 -1.63 -5.18 -3.11
N GLY A 122 -1.53 -4.41 -2.02
CA GLY A 122 -0.26 -4.00 -1.43
C GLY A 122 0.42 -2.86 -2.17
N TYR A 123 -0.20 -2.32 -3.22
CA TYR A 123 0.28 -1.16 -3.98
C TYR A 123 -0.62 0.05 -3.79
N GLY A 124 -1.92 -0.17 -3.62
CA GLY A 124 -2.91 0.87 -3.50
C GLY A 124 -3.20 1.28 -2.06
N LEU A 125 -4.03 2.31 -1.95
CA LEU A 125 -4.56 2.83 -0.69
C LEU A 125 -6.08 2.93 -0.81
N ASP A 126 -6.77 2.40 0.19
CA ASP A 126 -8.20 2.64 0.37
C ASP A 126 -8.38 3.89 1.23
N LEU A 127 -9.20 4.82 0.76
CA LEU A 127 -9.53 6.09 1.38
C LEU A 127 -11.02 6.06 1.73
N ALA A 128 -11.32 5.74 2.99
CA ALA A 128 -12.69 5.78 3.51
C ALA A 128 -13.05 7.23 3.85
N ALA A 129 -14.12 7.77 3.27
CA ALA A 129 -14.56 9.12 3.56
C ALA A 129 -15.02 9.22 5.03
N LEU A 130 -14.43 10.16 5.77
CA LEU A 130 -14.81 10.50 7.15
C LEU A 130 -15.84 11.65 7.20
N ASP A 131 -16.09 12.26 6.06
CA ASP A 131 -17.19 13.19 5.82
C ASP A 131 -18.30 12.51 4.98
N ASN A 132 -19.26 13.29 4.48
CA ASN A 132 -20.32 12.78 3.61
C ASN A 132 -19.86 12.58 2.14
N GLY A 133 -18.54 12.51 1.91
CA GLY A 133 -17.91 12.24 0.63
C GLY A 133 -18.03 10.79 0.19
N LYS A 134 -17.31 10.47 -0.89
CA LYS A 134 -17.27 9.13 -1.48
C LYS A 134 -15.94 8.45 -1.14
N ASP A 135 -16.00 7.18 -0.75
CA ASP A 135 -14.81 6.33 -0.63
C ASP A 135 -14.06 6.25 -1.96
N LEU A 136 -12.74 6.32 -1.90
CA LEU A 136 -11.84 6.23 -3.04
C LEU A 136 -10.86 5.08 -2.85
N ARG A 137 -10.35 4.55 -3.96
CA ARG A 137 -9.20 3.68 -3.96
C ARG A 137 -8.15 4.27 -4.89
N LEU A 138 -6.98 4.57 -4.35
CA LEU A 138 -5.85 5.10 -5.09
C LEU A 138 -4.90 3.98 -5.49
N VAL A 139 -4.56 3.90 -6.76
CA VAL A 139 -3.52 2.99 -7.28
C VAL A 139 -2.40 3.79 -7.94
N PRO A 140 -1.12 3.35 -7.85
CA PRO A 140 -0.01 4.08 -8.47
C PRO A 140 -0.19 4.21 -9.98
N ALA A 141 -0.02 5.42 -10.51
CA ALA A 141 -0.29 5.70 -11.93
C ALA A 141 0.74 5.08 -12.89
N ASP A 142 1.93 4.77 -12.36
CA ASP A 142 3.08 4.17 -13.03
C ASP A 142 3.05 2.63 -13.03
N LEU A 143 2.00 2.02 -12.48
CA LEU A 143 1.77 0.58 -12.50
C LEU A 143 0.56 0.22 -13.37
N GLU A 144 0.72 -0.80 -14.20
CA GLU A 144 -0.36 -1.48 -14.90
C GLU A 144 -0.73 -2.75 -14.12
N PHE A 145 -1.95 -2.84 -13.60
CA PHE A 145 -2.44 -4.03 -12.91
C PHE A 145 -2.84 -5.12 -13.91
N LEU A 146 -2.24 -6.30 -13.76
CA LEU A 146 -2.45 -7.43 -14.64
C LEU A 146 -3.53 -8.34 -14.06
N GLY A 147 -4.66 -8.46 -14.77
CA GLY A 147 -5.67 -9.44 -14.42
C GLY A 147 -5.16 -10.87 -14.64
N MET A 148 -5.67 -11.85 -13.90
CA MET A 148 -5.24 -13.26 -14.03
C MET A 148 -5.64 -13.94 -15.35
N GLY A 149 -6.25 -13.21 -16.27
CA GLY A 149 -6.46 -13.61 -17.67
C GLY A 149 -5.43 -13.04 -18.65
N ASP A 150 -4.58 -12.10 -18.23
CA ASP A 150 -3.50 -11.54 -19.02
C ASP A 150 -2.40 -12.59 -19.24
N GLU A 151 -1.86 -12.71 -20.45
CA GLU A 151 -0.85 -13.73 -20.77
C GLU A 151 0.42 -13.61 -19.93
N ARG A 152 0.76 -12.39 -19.48
CA ARG A 152 1.93 -12.10 -18.63
C ARG A 152 1.77 -12.67 -17.21
N ALA A 153 0.54 -12.75 -16.71
CA ALA A 153 0.23 -13.14 -15.32
C ALA A 153 -0.55 -14.46 -15.20
N ALA A 154 -1.25 -14.93 -16.24
CA ALA A 154 -2.12 -16.10 -16.20
C ALA A 154 -1.37 -17.38 -15.80
N GLY A 155 -0.08 -17.47 -16.10
CA GLY A 155 0.77 -18.58 -15.69
C GLY A 155 0.95 -18.72 -14.17
N ILE A 156 0.80 -17.63 -13.41
CA ILE A 156 0.95 -17.58 -11.94
C ILE A 156 -0.12 -18.43 -11.25
N VAL A 157 -1.33 -18.51 -11.80
CA VAL A 157 -2.44 -19.26 -11.19
C VAL A 157 -2.09 -20.75 -11.09
N GLY A 158 -2.31 -21.33 -9.91
CA GLY A 158 -2.08 -22.75 -9.63
C GLY A 158 -1.24 -22.97 -8.38
N GLU A 159 -0.79 -24.21 -8.22
CA GLU A 159 0.04 -24.60 -7.09
C GLU A 159 1.53 -24.51 -7.44
N TRP A 160 2.31 -23.89 -6.57
CA TRP A 160 3.74 -23.73 -6.69
C TRP A 160 4.46 -24.26 -5.48
N LYS A 161 5.68 -24.75 -5.69
CA LYS A 161 6.56 -25.25 -4.64
C LYS A 161 7.90 -24.54 -4.72
N ASP A 162 8.38 -24.01 -3.61
CA ASP A 162 9.73 -23.45 -3.52
C ASP A 162 10.80 -24.55 -3.31
N GLN A 163 12.06 -24.16 -3.33
CA GLN A 163 13.18 -25.08 -3.13
C GLN A 163 13.25 -25.67 -1.71
N SER A 164 12.64 -25.01 -0.72
CA SER A 164 12.55 -25.47 0.67
C SER A 164 11.40 -26.48 0.87
N GLY A 165 10.52 -26.60 -0.11
CA GLY A 165 9.35 -27.46 -0.09
C GLY A 165 8.08 -26.81 0.42
N ASN A 166 8.08 -25.50 0.67
CA ASN A 166 6.87 -24.73 0.95
C ASN A 166 5.98 -24.72 -0.28
N ARG A 167 4.65 -24.78 -0.07
CA ARG A 167 3.66 -24.80 -1.16
C ARG A 167 2.81 -23.54 -1.09
N TYR A 168 2.52 -22.99 -2.27
CA TYR A 168 1.77 -21.76 -2.46
C TYR A 168 0.66 -22.04 -3.47
N VAL A 169 -0.58 -21.68 -3.17
CA VAL A 169 -1.73 -21.89 -4.05
C VAL A 169 -2.28 -20.52 -4.45
N PHE A 170 -2.15 -20.16 -5.72
CA PHE A 170 -2.62 -18.90 -6.29
C PHE A 170 -3.96 -19.10 -7.00
N GLY A 171 -4.99 -18.42 -6.53
CA GLY A 171 -6.34 -18.42 -7.09
C GLY A 171 -6.53 -17.38 -8.19
N LYS A 172 -7.57 -17.52 -9.03
CA LYS A 172 -7.89 -16.54 -10.09
C LYS A 172 -8.47 -15.23 -9.57
N ASP A 173 -8.88 -15.24 -8.32
CA ASP A 173 -9.50 -14.18 -7.54
C ASP A 173 -8.48 -13.38 -6.71
N ASN A 174 -7.20 -13.43 -7.09
CA ASN A 174 -6.12 -12.75 -6.38
C ASN A 174 -5.89 -13.23 -4.93
N CYS A 175 -6.44 -14.38 -4.54
CA CYS A 175 -6.15 -15.04 -3.27
C CYS A 175 -4.89 -15.91 -3.35
N VAL A 176 -4.08 -15.93 -2.30
CA VAL A 176 -2.95 -16.85 -2.14
C VAL A 176 -3.03 -17.58 -0.81
N THR A 177 -2.84 -18.90 -0.85
CA THR A 177 -2.70 -19.73 0.36
C THR A 177 -1.29 -20.29 0.45
N ILE A 178 -0.58 -19.97 1.52
CA ILE A 178 0.72 -20.58 1.86
C ILE A 178 0.45 -21.79 2.75
N LYS A 179 0.79 -22.99 2.29
CA LYS A 179 0.56 -24.23 3.03
C LYS A 179 1.62 -24.42 4.11
N GLY A 180 1.20 -24.38 5.37
CA GLY A 180 2.05 -24.68 6.52
C GLY A 180 1.91 -26.14 6.97
N SER A 181 2.80 -26.56 7.88
CA SER A 181 2.70 -27.90 8.49
C SER A 181 1.54 -28.02 9.48
N ASP A 182 1.23 -26.92 10.18
CA ASP A 182 0.22 -26.89 11.23
C ASP A 182 -1.03 -26.14 10.78
N GLN A 183 -0.85 -24.99 10.12
CA GLN A 183 -1.93 -24.13 9.62
C GLN A 183 -1.52 -23.47 8.31
N ASP A 184 -2.51 -23.28 7.45
CA ASP A 184 -2.36 -22.51 6.23
C ASP A 184 -2.40 -21.01 6.56
N THR A 185 -1.63 -20.23 5.80
CA THR A 185 -1.68 -18.76 5.85
C THR A 185 -2.40 -18.26 4.62
N GLU A 186 -3.52 -17.58 4.82
CA GLU A 186 -4.27 -16.94 3.75
C GLU A 186 -3.78 -15.51 3.54
N GLY A 187 -3.81 -15.07 2.30
CA GLY A 187 -3.44 -13.73 1.89
C GLY A 187 -3.96 -13.41 0.49
N THR A 188 -3.50 -12.28 -0.04
CA THR A 188 -3.79 -11.84 -1.40
C THR A 188 -2.50 -11.66 -2.19
N TYR A 189 -2.62 -11.59 -3.51
CA TYR A 189 -1.50 -11.31 -4.39
C TYR A 189 -1.91 -10.43 -5.56
N SER A 190 -0.93 -9.72 -6.12
CA SER A 190 -1.11 -8.87 -7.28
C SER A 190 0.07 -8.98 -8.22
N ALA A 191 -0.22 -8.99 -9.52
CA ALA A 191 0.77 -8.89 -10.57
C ALA A 191 0.61 -7.53 -11.26
N VAL A 192 1.71 -6.81 -11.41
CA VAL A 192 1.73 -5.51 -12.09
C VAL A 192 2.88 -5.45 -13.09
N GLN A 193 2.78 -4.55 -14.06
CA GLN A 193 3.91 -4.12 -14.87
C GLN A 193 4.25 -2.66 -14.54
N ASP A 194 5.52 -2.36 -14.29
CA ASP A 194 5.96 -0.98 -14.09
C ASP A 194 6.22 -0.25 -15.42
N ALA A 195 6.53 1.05 -15.33
CA ALA A 195 6.81 1.89 -16.48
C ALA A 195 8.02 1.44 -17.34
N ASP A 196 8.94 0.67 -16.78
CA ASP A 196 10.10 0.11 -17.48
C ASP A 196 9.80 -1.24 -18.15
N GLY A 197 8.59 -1.78 -17.95
CA GLY A 197 8.14 -3.05 -18.47
C GLY A 197 8.47 -4.25 -17.56
N THR A 198 8.97 -4.00 -16.36
CA THR A 198 9.30 -5.03 -15.37
C THR A 198 8.02 -5.60 -14.77
N LEU A 199 7.94 -6.93 -14.69
CA LEU A 199 6.81 -7.62 -14.10
C LEU A 199 7.07 -7.84 -12.60
N LEU A 200 6.16 -7.34 -11.76
CA LEU A 200 6.25 -7.43 -10.31
C LEU A 200 5.11 -8.30 -9.76
N LEU A 201 5.43 -9.16 -8.80
CA LEU A 201 4.51 -10.00 -8.06
C LEU A 201 4.60 -9.61 -6.59
N LYS A 202 3.48 -9.20 -6.01
CA LYS A 202 3.37 -8.87 -4.60
C LYS A 202 2.43 -9.82 -3.89
N LEU A 203 2.83 -10.31 -2.73
CA LEU A 203 2.03 -11.13 -1.82
C LEU A 203 1.79 -10.32 -0.55
N MET A 204 0.53 -10.25 -0.13
CA MET A 204 0.09 -9.64 1.11
C MET A 204 -0.39 -10.75 2.05
N VAL A 205 0.27 -10.90 3.20
CA VAL A 205 -0.05 -11.93 4.19
C VAL A 205 -0.07 -11.33 5.60
N PRO A 206 -0.69 -11.99 6.58
CA PRO A 206 -0.59 -11.56 7.97
C PRO A 206 0.87 -11.36 8.40
N GLY A 207 1.18 -10.16 8.87
CA GLY A 207 2.52 -9.79 9.35
C GLY A 207 3.46 -9.16 8.32
N GLY A 208 3.06 -9.01 7.05
CA GLY A 208 3.83 -8.23 6.09
C GLY A 208 3.51 -8.48 4.62
N SER A 209 4.39 -7.98 3.76
CA SER A 209 4.31 -8.18 2.32
C SER A 209 5.64 -8.66 1.76
N LEU A 210 5.57 -9.37 0.64
CA LEU A 210 6.71 -9.79 -0.15
C LEU A 210 6.52 -9.29 -1.57
N GLU A 211 7.56 -8.73 -2.17
CA GLU A 211 7.53 -8.23 -3.54
C GLU A 211 8.72 -8.79 -4.31
N PHE A 212 8.47 -9.23 -5.54
CA PHE A 212 9.45 -9.84 -6.41
C PHE A 212 9.29 -9.32 -7.84
N GLU A 213 10.39 -9.08 -8.53
CA GLU A 213 10.38 -9.15 -9.99
C GLU A 213 10.20 -10.61 -10.38
N TYR A 214 9.30 -10.91 -11.32
CA TYR A 214 9.03 -12.30 -11.71
C TYR A 214 9.23 -12.56 -13.19
N LYS A 215 9.60 -13.80 -13.49
CA LYS A 215 9.70 -14.31 -14.86
C LYS A 215 9.17 -15.74 -14.92
N LEU A 216 8.11 -15.93 -15.69
CA LEU A 216 7.61 -17.25 -16.05
C LEU A 216 8.41 -17.83 -17.23
N ASN A 217 8.65 -19.13 -17.20
CA ASN A 217 9.21 -19.85 -18.35
C ASN A 217 8.13 -20.13 -19.42
N GLU A 218 8.55 -20.54 -20.61
CA GLU A 218 7.66 -20.67 -21.78
C GLU A 218 6.45 -21.61 -21.58
N ASP A 219 6.59 -22.65 -20.75
CA ASP A 219 5.53 -23.62 -20.48
C ASP A 219 4.77 -23.36 -19.16
N ASN A 220 5.07 -22.25 -18.48
CA ASN A 220 4.51 -21.87 -17.18
C ASN A 220 4.64 -22.94 -16.09
N THR A 221 5.73 -23.73 -16.11
CA THR A 221 6.03 -24.73 -15.07
C THR A 221 7.08 -24.25 -14.07
N GLN A 222 7.76 -23.15 -14.36
CA GLN A 222 8.76 -22.52 -13.49
C GLN A 222 8.57 -21.01 -13.45
N ILE A 223 8.70 -20.44 -12.26
CA ILE A 223 8.76 -18.99 -12.04
C ILE A 223 10.05 -18.65 -11.30
N GLU A 224 10.79 -17.71 -11.85
CA GLU A 224 11.92 -17.06 -11.19
C GLU A 224 11.41 -15.80 -10.49
N LEU A 225 11.76 -15.62 -9.21
CA LEU A 225 11.37 -14.51 -8.36
C LEU A 225 12.64 -13.83 -7.83
N CYS A 226 12.87 -12.59 -8.21
CA CYS A 226 14.02 -11.80 -7.79
C CYS A 226 13.59 -10.73 -6.79
N SER A 227 14.22 -10.72 -5.61
CA SER A 227 13.93 -9.69 -4.61
C SER A 227 14.47 -8.33 -5.07
N PRO A 228 13.68 -7.25 -5.04
CA PRO A 228 14.11 -5.92 -5.51
C PRO A 228 15.43 -5.46 -4.89
N GLY A 229 16.35 -4.98 -5.74
CA GLY A 229 17.66 -4.48 -5.30
C GLY A 229 18.66 -5.55 -4.86
N THR A 230 18.40 -6.82 -5.18
CA THR A 230 19.31 -7.95 -4.91
C THR A 230 19.52 -8.79 -6.16
N ASP A 231 20.59 -9.61 -6.16
CA ASP A 231 20.81 -10.65 -7.18
C ASP A 231 20.23 -12.02 -6.73
N MET A 232 19.41 -12.04 -5.67
CA MET A 232 18.87 -13.29 -5.11
C MET A 232 17.66 -13.75 -5.90
N VAL A 233 17.81 -14.86 -6.60
CA VAL A 233 16.73 -15.49 -7.39
C VAL A 233 16.19 -16.71 -6.66
N HIS A 234 14.89 -16.69 -6.36
CA HIS A 234 14.13 -17.83 -5.89
C HIS A 234 13.46 -18.50 -7.08
N VAL A 235 13.51 -19.83 -7.14
CA VAL A 235 12.87 -20.58 -8.23
C VAL A 235 11.77 -21.42 -7.64
N TRP A 236 10.54 -21.22 -8.12
CA TRP A 236 9.41 -22.08 -7.77
C TRP A 236 8.99 -22.91 -8.98
N THR A 237 8.58 -24.14 -8.71
CA THR A 237 8.12 -25.09 -9.73
C THR A 237 6.65 -25.40 -9.50
N LYS A 238 5.91 -25.51 -10.59
CA LYS A 238 4.48 -25.84 -10.55
C LYS A 238 4.28 -27.27 -10.03
N GLY A 239 3.34 -27.43 -9.10
CA GLY A 239 2.95 -28.69 -8.47
C GLY A 239 1.98 -29.53 -9.29
#